data_AF-A0A9P0M3P2-F1
#
_entry.id   AF-A0A9P0M3P2-F1
#
_cell.length_a   1.000
_cell.length_b   1.000
_cell.length_c   1.000
_cell.angle_alpha   90.00
_cell.angle_beta   90.00
_cell.angle_gamma   90.00
#
_symmetry.space_group_name_H-M   'P 1'
#
loop_
_entity.id
_entity.type
_entity.pdbx_description
1 polymer ?
#
loop_
_entity_poly.entity_id
_entity_poly.type
_entity_poly.pdbx_seq_one_letter_code
_entity_poly.pdbx_strand_id
1 'polypeptide(L)'
;MPRQLSEVEKAQIVSRIEEGWSIRAVAQLYNRNKKTILKIKQRWEQEDSLKRKIGSGRPKLTNPEQDAAFLGYLRNNPFATVRDAVIDTAFPASNLPPAGE
;
A
#
# COMPACT_ATOMS: atom_id res chain seq x y z
N MET A 1 18.11 -4.52 8.58
CA MET A 1 16.71 -4.99 8.37
C MET A 1 16.73 -6.51 8.21
N PRO A 2 16.00 -7.31 9.00
CA PRO A 2 15.95 -8.76 8.80
C PRO A 2 15.30 -9.10 7.45
N ARG A 3 15.85 -10.12 6.76
CA ARG A 3 15.33 -10.63 5.48
C ARG A 3 13.87 -11.06 5.62
N GLN A 4 13.04 -10.64 4.67
CA GLN A 4 11.64 -11.07 4.60
C GLN A 4 11.54 -12.56 4.30
N LEU A 5 10.56 -13.23 4.91
CA LEU A 5 10.28 -14.63 4.62
C LEU A 5 9.66 -14.75 3.22
N SER A 6 10.18 -15.68 2.42
CA SER A 6 9.62 -16.03 1.12
C SER A 6 8.25 -16.72 1.29
N GLU A 7 7.45 -16.76 0.24
CA GLU A 7 6.16 -17.46 0.28
C GLU A 7 6.33 -18.96 0.54
N VAL A 8 7.39 -19.56 -0.01
CA VAL A 8 7.77 -20.95 0.24
C VAL A 8 8.14 -21.18 1.70
N GLU A 9 8.95 -20.30 2.31
CA GLU A 9 9.30 -20.40 3.73
C GLU A 9 8.06 -20.30 4.63
N LYS A 10 7.11 -19.41 4.28
CA LYS A 10 5.83 -19.30 5.01
C LYS A 10 4.97 -20.56 4.86
N ALA A 11 4.92 -21.15 3.67
CA ALA A 11 4.16 -22.39 3.44
C ALA A 11 4.72 -23.53 4.28
N GLN A 12 6.04 -23.71 4.29
CA GLN A 12 6.69 -24.70 5.15
C GLN A 12 6.43 -24.46 6.63
N ILE A 13 6.41 -23.20 7.08
CA ILE A 13 6.05 -22.84 8.46
C ILE A 13 4.64 -23.33 8.79
N VAL A 14 3.67 -23.11 7.90
CA VAL A 14 2.28 -23.55 8.09
C VAL A 14 2.21 -25.08 8.11
N SER A 15 2.80 -25.77 7.13
CA SER A 15 2.80 -27.24 7.07
C SER A 15 3.36 -27.86 8.35
N ARG A 16 4.46 -27.32 8.89
CA ARG A 16 5.03 -27.81 10.16
C ARG A 16 4.11 -27.62 11.35
N ILE A 17 3.38 -26.51 11.40
CA ILE A 17 2.40 -26.27 12.47
C ILE A 17 1.24 -27.27 12.34
N GLU A 18 0.78 -27.55 11.13
CA GLU A 18 -0.27 -28.54 10.84
C GLU A 18 0.19 -29.97 11.16
N GLU A 19 1.47 -30.28 10.98
CA GLU A 19 2.13 -31.52 11.46
C GLU A 19 2.24 -31.61 12.99
N GLY A 20 1.79 -30.59 13.73
CA GLY A 20 1.76 -30.57 15.20
C GLY A 20 3.01 -29.98 15.86
N TRP A 21 3.91 -29.34 15.11
CA TRP A 21 5.08 -28.68 15.70
C TRP A 21 4.65 -27.47 16.53
N SER A 22 5.30 -27.29 17.68
CA SER A 22 5.07 -26.10 18.50
C SER A 22 5.55 -24.82 17.80
N ILE A 23 4.82 -23.73 17.96
CA ILE A 23 5.19 -22.40 17.43
C ILE A 23 6.61 -21.99 17.88
N ARG A 24 7.02 -22.40 19.09
CA ARG A 24 8.37 -22.13 19.62
C ARG A 24 9.46 -22.87 18.84
N ALA A 25 9.24 -24.14 18.52
CA ALA A 25 10.20 -24.94 17.76
C ALA A 25 10.35 -24.38 16.34
N VAL A 26 9.24 -24.05 15.68
CA VAL A 26 9.26 -23.44 14.34
C VAL A 26 9.95 -22.07 14.36
N ALA A 27 9.68 -21.25 15.38
CA ALA A 27 10.35 -19.96 15.54
C ALA A 27 11.87 -20.08 15.67
N GLN A 28 12.36 -21.07 16.41
CA GLN A 28 13.78 -21.36 16.54
C GLN A 28 14.39 -21.84 15.21
N LEU A 29 13.71 -22.75 14.51
CA LEU A 29 14.16 -23.29 13.23
C LEU A 29 14.38 -22.19 12.17
N TYR A 30 13.46 -21.23 12.09
CA TYR A 30 13.54 -20.13 11.11
C TYR A 30 14.27 -18.89 11.63
N ASN A 31 14.81 -18.92 12.87
CA ASN A 31 15.40 -17.77 13.56
C ASN A 31 14.49 -16.53 13.51
N ARG A 32 13.24 -16.69 13.93
CA ARG A 32 12.22 -15.62 13.96
C ARG A 32 11.55 -15.55 15.31
N ASN A 33 10.97 -14.38 15.60
CA ASN A 33 10.15 -14.23 16.79
C ASN A 33 8.87 -15.08 16.66
N LYS A 34 8.44 -15.70 17.75
CA LYS A 34 7.17 -16.45 17.86
C LYS A 34 5.98 -15.64 17.35
N LYS A 35 5.95 -14.32 17.60
CA LYS A 35 4.89 -13.41 17.10
C LYS A 35 4.82 -13.40 15.57
N THR A 36 5.94 -13.52 14.88
CA THR A 36 5.97 -13.58 13.41
C THR A 36 5.36 -14.88 12.91
N ILE A 37 5.72 -16.01 13.51
CA ILE A 37 5.15 -17.32 13.18
C ILE A 37 3.64 -17.34 13.45
N LEU A 38 3.21 -16.81 14.59
CA LEU A 38 1.79 -16.70 14.94
C LEU A 38 1.02 -15.87 13.91
N LYS A 39 1.56 -14.73 13.47
CA LYS A 39 0.93 -13.89 12.42
C LYS A 39 0.80 -14.62 11.08
N ILE A 40 1.78 -15.45 10.71
CA ILE A 40 1.72 -16.25 9.49
C ILE A 40 0.58 -17.28 9.59
N LYS A 41 0.51 -18.02 10.70
CA LYS A 41 -0.57 -18.97 10.97
C LYS A 41 -1.94 -18.29 10.95
N GLN A 42 -2.11 -17.19 11.68
CA GLN A 42 -3.38 -16.45 11.72
C GLN A 42 -3.80 -15.95 10.34
N ARG A 43 -2.86 -15.45 9.53
CA ARG A 43 -3.18 -15.02 8.18
C ARG A 43 -3.65 -16.20 7.32
N TRP A 44 -2.98 -17.34 7.41
CA TRP A 44 -3.41 -18.54 6.68
C TRP A 44 -4.84 -18.94 7.08
N GLU A 45 -5.13 -19.02 8.38
CA GLU A 45 -6.45 -19.42 8.89
C GLU A 45 -7.57 -18.42 8.54
N GLN A 46 -7.26 -17.13 8.39
CA GLN A 46 -8.26 -16.08 8.17
C GLN A 46 -8.44 -15.69 6.70
N GLU A 47 -7.35 -15.66 5.94
CA GLU A 47 -7.29 -15.11 4.58
C GLU A 47 -6.97 -16.17 3.51
N ASP A 48 -6.66 -17.41 3.90
CA ASP A 48 -6.19 -18.51 3.03
C ASP A 48 -5.06 -18.06 2.07
N SER A 49 -4.18 -17.17 2.57
CA SER A 49 -3.19 -16.50 1.76
C SER A 49 -1.88 -16.28 2.51
N LEU A 50 -0.76 -16.60 1.86
CA LEU A 50 0.59 -16.31 2.38
C LEU A 50 1.27 -15.16 1.64
N LYS A 51 0.59 -14.63 0.62
CA LYS A 51 1.08 -13.55 -0.23
C LYS A 51 1.29 -12.28 0.57
N ARG A 52 2.30 -11.52 0.18
CA ARG A 52 2.53 -10.20 0.75
C ARG A 52 1.41 -9.27 0.24
N LYS A 53 0.74 -8.55 1.15
CA LYS A 53 -0.13 -7.44 0.78
C LYS A 53 0.72 -6.34 0.14
N ILE A 54 0.40 -5.99 -1.10
CA ILE A 54 0.99 -4.84 -1.78
C ILE A 54 0.46 -3.60 -1.06
N GLY A 55 1.35 -2.73 -0.60
CA GLY A 55 0.94 -1.46 -0.02
C GLY A 55 0.35 -0.58 -1.12
N SER A 56 -0.87 -0.08 -0.92
CA SER A 56 -1.53 0.83 -1.86
C SER A 56 -0.94 2.24 -1.88
N GLY A 57 0.04 2.53 -1.00
CA GLY A 57 0.59 3.87 -0.83
C GLY A 57 -0.45 4.85 -0.26
N ARG A 58 -0.13 6.15 -0.32
CA ARG A 58 -1.10 7.20 -0.03
C ARG A 58 -2.09 7.25 -1.20
N PRO A 59 -3.42 7.23 -0.95
CA PRO A 59 -4.39 7.34 -2.03
C PRO A 59 -4.16 8.64 -2.80
N LYS A 60 -4.24 8.56 -4.13
CA LYS A 60 -4.21 9.76 -4.98
C LYS A 60 -5.45 10.60 -4.70
N LEU A 61 -5.26 11.90 -4.55
CA LEU A 61 -6.36 12.86 -4.40
C LEU A 61 -7.04 13.14 -5.74
N THR A 62 -6.24 13.18 -6.81
CA THR A 62 -6.70 13.51 -8.16
C THR A 62 -7.14 12.28 -8.93
N ASN A 63 -8.15 12.45 -9.77
CA ASN A 63 -8.56 11.43 -10.72
C ASN A 63 -7.77 11.56 -12.05
N PRO A 64 -7.74 10.53 -12.92
CA PRO A 64 -6.98 10.58 -14.16
C PRO A 64 -7.42 11.67 -15.15
N GLU A 65 -8.72 12.02 -15.14
CA GLU A 65 -9.28 13.05 -16.01
C GLU A 65 -8.82 14.46 -15.61
N GLN A 66 -8.77 14.74 -14.30
CA GLN A 66 -8.22 15.96 -13.70
C GLN A 66 -6.73 16.07 -14.00
N ASP A 67 -5.97 14.98 -13.83
CA ASP A 67 -4.55 14.95 -14.18
C ASP A 67 -4.35 15.28 -15.68
N ALA A 68 -5.19 14.72 -16.56
CA ALA A 68 -5.12 14.97 -18.00
C ALA A 68 -5.47 16.42 -18.37
N ALA A 69 -6.53 16.98 -17.77
CA ALA A 69 -6.92 18.37 -17.99
C ALA A 69 -5.84 19.34 -17.50
N PHE A 70 -5.31 19.11 -16.28
CA PHE A 70 -4.25 19.91 -15.68
C PHE A 70 -2.97 19.89 -16.52
N LEU A 71 -2.53 18.71 -16.95
CA LEU A 71 -1.37 18.56 -17.83
C LEU A 71 -1.60 19.17 -19.21
N GLY A 72 -2.81 19.07 -19.76
CA GLY A 72 -3.18 19.70 -21.03
C GLY A 72 -3.08 21.22 -20.98
N TYR A 73 -3.58 21.84 -19.92
CA TYR A 73 -3.48 23.28 -19.71
C TYR A 73 -2.04 23.76 -19.58
N LEU A 74 -1.22 23.08 -18.76
CA LEU A 74 0.18 23.47 -18.57
C LEU A 74 1.02 23.32 -19.86
N ARG A 75 0.66 22.35 -20.72
CA ARG A 75 1.30 22.22 -22.04
C ARG A 75 0.97 23.40 -22.95
N ASN A 76 -0.27 23.89 -22.92
CA ASN A 76 -0.72 25.01 -23.74
C ASN A 76 -0.30 26.38 -23.16
N ASN A 77 -0.07 26.45 -21.84
CA ASN A 77 0.31 27.66 -21.12
C ASN A 77 1.58 27.42 -20.30
N PRO A 78 2.77 27.39 -20.93
CA PRO A 78 4.02 26.98 -20.28
C PRO A 78 4.49 27.92 -19.17
N PHE A 79 4.01 29.16 -19.14
CA PHE A 79 4.33 30.16 -18.12
C PHE A 79 3.19 30.37 -17.10
N ALA A 80 2.09 29.63 -17.21
CA ALA A 80 1.00 29.74 -16.24
C ALA A 80 1.44 29.21 -14.88
N THR A 81 0.93 29.85 -13.83
CA THR A 81 1.20 29.38 -12.47
C THR A 81 0.32 28.18 -12.14
N VAL A 82 0.72 27.40 -11.13
CA VAL A 82 -0.10 26.29 -10.62
C VAL A 82 -1.47 26.80 -10.16
N ARG A 83 -1.55 28.02 -9.62
CA ARG A 83 -2.81 28.61 -9.16
C ARG A 83 -3.76 28.85 -10.32
N ASP A 84 -3.26 29.40 -11.42
CA ASP A 84 -4.05 29.68 -12.62
C ASP A 84 -4.52 28.38 -13.27
N ALA A 85 -3.63 27.39 -13.35
CA ALA A 85 -3.98 26.06 -13.84
C ALA A 85 -5.07 25.39 -12.99
N VAL A 86 -5.01 25.51 -11.65
CA VAL A 86 -6.05 24.96 -10.76
C VAL A 86 -7.41 25.64 -10.96
N ILE A 87 -7.42 26.97 -11.16
CA ILE A 87 -8.64 27.76 -11.40
C ILE A 87 -9.26 27.39 -12.75
N ASP A 88 -8.44 27.35 -13.80
CA ASP A 88 -8.90 27.20 -15.19
C ASP A 88 -9.22 25.76 -15.55
N THR A 89 -8.48 24.77 -15.04
CA THR A 89 -8.76 23.35 -15.32
C THR A 89 -9.83 22.77 -14.45
N ALA A 90 -10.56 23.61 -13.70
CA ALA A 90 -11.67 23.25 -12.83
C ALA A 90 -11.44 21.90 -12.16
N PHE A 91 -10.53 21.83 -11.16
CA PHE A 91 -10.69 20.81 -10.14
C PHE A 91 -12.11 21.01 -9.59
N PRO A 92 -13.09 20.14 -9.87
CA PRO A 92 -14.46 20.42 -9.47
C PRO A 92 -14.49 20.34 -7.94
N ALA A 93 -14.60 21.52 -7.32
CA ALA A 93 -14.82 21.74 -5.89
C ALA A 93 -13.86 21.03 -4.91
N SER A 94 -12.68 21.61 -4.69
CA SER A 94 -12.22 21.77 -3.31
C SER A 94 -12.44 23.23 -2.92
N ASN A 95 -13.38 23.44 -2.01
CA ASN A 95 -13.76 24.72 -1.42
C ASN A 95 -12.52 25.56 -1.07
N LEU A 96 -12.16 26.52 -1.92
CA LEU A 96 -11.37 27.67 -1.54
C LEU A 96 -12.33 28.85 -1.59
N PRO A 97 -12.73 29.45 -0.44
CA PRO A 97 -13.49 30.68 -0.48
C PRO A 97 -12.68 31.72 -1.26
N PRO A 98 -13.34 32.59 -2.05
CA PRO A 98 -12.64 33.68 -2.71
C PRO A 98 -11.91 34.49 -1.65
N ALA A 99 -10.60 34.64 -1.81
CA ALA A 99 -9.82 35.50 -0.94
C ALA A 99 -10.27 36.94 -1.19
N GLY A 100 -11.05 37.47 -0.24
CA GLY A 100 -11.22 38.89 0.12
C GLY A 100 -11.38 39.90 -1.00
N GLU A 101 -12.52 40.59 -0.99
CA GLU A 101 -12.70 41.95 -1.53
C GLU A 101 -11.62 42.93 -1.03
#